data_AF-A0A9D9IAG1-F1
#
_entry.id   AF-A0A9D9IAG1-F1
#
_cell.length_a   1.000
_cell.length_b   1.000
_cell.length_c   1.000
_cell.angle_alpha   90.00
_cell.angle_beta   90.00
_cell.angle_gamma   90.00
#
_symmetry.space_group_name_H-M   'P 1'
#
loop_
_entity.id
_entity.type
_entity.pdbx_description
1 polymer ?
#
loop_
_entity_poly.entity_id
_entity_poly.type
_entity_poly.pdbx_seq_one_letter_code
_entity_poly.pdbx_strand_id
1 'polypeptide(L)'
;KKEGNAIPRNIIIAIIAVCVFAVIILAITTEITILEGILLIVGVYLTAYLSGMLTGQTGINPMEVFGILVLLGISAVMSPSLAAAFSIAGVVAVACGLTGDVMNDLKSGSMIGTRPRYQIIAEGIGGIIGAVVAAFALIVLHASMGFGTAELPAPQAAAVAAMAGGLDNPIAFAIGVAAGLLLFLLRVPSATFGLGVYLPTYISSAMAFGAVIMAIVKKAMKNKEKADNGAALISSGLLGGEGITGVIIAIFSMF
;
A
#
# COMPACT_ATOMS: atom_id res chain seq x y z
N LYS A 1 24.65 2.11 32.78
CA LYS A 1 23.17 2.20 32.94
C LYS A 1 22.74 3.48 32.22
N LYS A 2 22.51 3.43 30.90
CA LYS A 2 22.15 4.60 30.09
C LYS A 2 20.64 4.76 30.16
N GLU A 3 20.20 5.87 30.73
CA GLU A 3 18.82 6.33 30.71
C GLU A 3 18.33 6.36 29.26
N GLY A 4 17.22 5.68 28.99
CA GLY A 4 16.58 5.68 27.68
C GLY A 4 16.16 7.10 27.33
N ASN A 5 16.52 7.55 26.13
CA ASN A 5 16.04 8.81 25.57
C ASN A 5 14.51 8.79 25.53
N ALA A 6 13.87 9.36 26.55
CA ALA A 6 12.45 9.64 26.52
C ALA A 6 12.18 10.64 25.38
N ILE A 7 11.19 10.34 24.55
CA ILE A 7 10.76 11.25 23.48
C ILE A 7 10.38 12.59 24.14
N PRO A 8 10.93 13.72 23.68
CA PRO A 8 10.70 14.99 24.34
C PRO A 8 9.22 15.37 24.27
N ARG A 9 8.70 15.93 25.37
CA ARG A 9 7.26 16.15 25.59
C ARG A 9 6.59 16.97 24.48
N ASN A 10 7.31 17.91 23.88
CA ASN A 10 6.85 18.71 22.74
C ASN A 10 6.56 17.85 21.49
N ILE A 11 7.36 16.82 21.22
CA ILE A 11 7.14 15.89 20.09
C ILE A 11 5.90 15.04 20.36
N ILE A 12 5.73 14.56 21.59
CA ILE A 12 4.54 13.78 21.98
C ILE A 12 3.27 14.62 21.77
N ILE A 13 3.27 15.87 22.24
CA ILE A 13 2.14 16.79 22.05
C ILE A 13 1.88 17.04 20.57
N ALA A 14 2.92 17.23 19.75
CA ALA A 14 2.78 17.43 18.32
C ALA A 14 2.15 16.22 17.61
N ILE A 15 2.60 14.99 17.96
CA ILE A 15 2.03 13.75 17.40
C ILE A 15 0.55 13.64 17.77
N ILE A 16 0.20 13.84 19.05
CA ILE A 16 -1.19 13.78 19.51
C ILE A 16 -2.03 14.84 18.78
N ALA A 17 -1.53 16.07 18.63
CA ALA A 17 -2.22 17.14 17.91
C ALA A 17 -2.48 16.77 16.44
N VAL A 18 -1.49 16.18 15.76
CA VAL A 18 -1.66 15.70 14.38
C VAL A 18 -2.69 14.57 14.28
N CYS A 19 -2.65 13.60 15.21
CA CYS A 19 -3.64 12.52 15.25
C CYS A 19 -5.05 13.06 15.48
N VAL A 20 -5.23 13.96 16.44
CA VAL A 20 -6.53 14.59 16.74
C VAL A 20 -7.02 15.39 15.53
N PHE A 21 -6.14 16.18 14.91
CA PHE A 21 -6.45 16.93 13.70
C PHE A 21 -6.89 16.01 12.55
N ALA A 22 -6.19 14.89 12.35
CA ALA A 22 -6.54 13.90 11.34
C ALA A 22 -7.94 13.30 11.59
N VAL A 23 -8.26 12.92 12.84
CA VAL A 23 -9.59 12.40 13.20
C VAL A 23 -10.68 13.43 12.92
N ILE A 24 -10.46 14.69 13.30
CA ILE A 24 -11.43 15.77 13.09
C ILE A 24 -11.66 16.01 11.60
N ILE A 25 -10.59 16.09 10.81
CA ILE A 25 -10.70 16.28 9.35
C ILE A 25 -11.46 15.12 8.72
N LEU A 26 -11.09 13.88 9.04
CA LEU A 26 -11.77 12.70 8.53
C LEU A 26 -13.26 12.68 8.89
N ALA A 27 -13.61 13.05 10.12
CA ALA A 27 -15.00 13.08 10.56
C ALA A 27 -15.84 14.20 9.91
N ILE A 28 -15.20 15.25 9.40
CA ILE A 28 -15.88 16.35 8.69
C ILE A 28 -15.99 16.06 7.19
N THR A 29 -14.94 15.48 6.59
CA THR A 29 -14.84 15.30 5.13
C THR A 29 -15.34 13.95 4.65
N THR A 30 -15.55 12.99 5.55
CA THR A 30 -16.03 11.64 5.24
C THR A 30 -17.17 11.26 6.19
N GLU A 31 -17.79 10.11 5.95
CA GLU A 31 -18.82 9.55 6.85
C GLU A 31 -18.23 8.83 8.08
N ILE A 32 -16.91 8.90 8.30
CA ILE A 32 -16.25 8.29 9.45
C ILE A 32 -16.65 9.01 10.74
N THR A 33 -17.22 8.29 11.70
CA THR A 33 -17.51 8.81 13.03
C THR A 33 -16.22 9.07 13.83
N ILE A 34 -16.29 9.90 14.88
CA ILE A 34 -15.12 10.18 15.73
C ILE A 34 -14.52 8.89 16.32
N LEU A 35 -15.37 7.94 16.73
CA LEU A 35 -14.91 6.68 17.32
C LEU A 35 -14.23 5.78 16.27
N GLU A 36 -14.81 5.66 15.07
CA GLU A 36 -14.16 4.98 13.93
C GLU A 36 -12.84 5.64 13.56
N GLY A 37 -12.77 6.98 13.58
CA GLY A 37 -11.55 7.74 13.32
C GLY A 37 -10.46 7.45 14.35
N ILE A 38 -10.79 7.34 15.63
CA ILE A 38 -9.83 6.96 16.68
C ILE A 38 -9.29 5.55 16.44
N LEU A 39 -10.18 4.58 16.18
CA LEU A 39 -9.78 3.20 15.88
C LEU A 39 -8.94 3.11 14.60
N LEU A 40 -9.30 3.90 13.59
CA LEU A 40 -8.57 4.03 12.33
C LEU A 40 -7.14 4.51 12.56
N ILE A 41 -6.90 5.56 13.38
CA ILE A 41 -5.55 6.03 13.69
C ILE A 41 -4.73 4.96 14.40
N VAL A 42 -5.33 4.21 15.33
CA VAL A 42 -4.66 3.07 15.98
C VAL A 42 -4.31 1.99 14.95
N GLY A 43 -5.24 1.66 14.06
CA GLY A 43 -5.02 0.73 12.95
C GLY A 43 -3.86 1.18 12.06
N VAL A 44 -3.88 2.43 11.59
CA VAL A 44 -2.82 3.05 10.77
C VAL A 44 -1.47 2.96 11.46
N TYR A 45 -1.38 3.26 12.75
CA TYR A 45 -0.11 3.17 13.50
C TYR A 45 0.48 1.75 13.44
N LEU A 46 -0.35 0.73 13.67
CA LEU A 46 0.08 -0.67 13.64
C LEU A 46 0.45 -1.12 12.22
N THR A 47 -0.39 -0.82 11.24
CA THR A 47 -0.19 -1.28 9.87
C THR A 47 0.90 -0.52 9.13
N ALA A 48 1.14 0.76 9.42
CA ALA A 48 2.26 1.51 8.87
C ALA A 48 3.61 0.88 9.27
N TYR A 49 3.74 0.45 10.52
CA TYR A 49 4.93 -0.28 10.97
C TYR A 49 5.11 -1.60 10.21
N LEU A 50 4.06 -2.41 10.11
CA LEU A 50 4.09 -3.68 9.37
C LEU A 50 4.38 -3.46 7.88
N SER A 51 3.82 -2.40 7.28
CA SER A 51 4.05 -2.01 5.90
C SER A 51 5.52 -1.69 5.63
N GLY A 52 6.14 -0.83 6.43
CA GLY A 52 7.56 -0.51 6.28
C GLY A 52 8.45 -1.76 6.41
N MET A 53 8.13 -2.63 7.36
CA MET A 53 8.85 -3.89 7.57
C MET A 53 8.70 -4.86 6.39
N LEU A 54 7.47 -5.13 5.93
CA LEU A 54 7.22 -6.06 4.83
C LEU A 54 7.76 -5.54 3.51
N THR A 55 7.65 -4.24 3.27
CA THR A 55 8.25 -3.59 2.10
C THR A 55 9.77 -3.80 2.11
N GLY A 56 10.42 -3.56 3.25
CA GLY A 56 11.86 -3.79 3.37
C GLY A 56 12.29 -5.26 3.23
N GLN A 57 11.44 -6.22 3.61
CA GLN A 57 11.75 -7.65 3.54
C GLN A 57 11.46 -8.28 2.17
N THR A 58 10.37 -7.85 1.53
CA THR A 58 9.82 -8.51 0.34
C THR A 58 9.94 -7.66 -0.93
N GLY A 59 10.22 -6.36 -0.78
CA GLY A 59 10.13 -5.38 -1.87
C GLY A 59 8.70 -5.07 -2.30
N ILE A 60 7.68 -5.63 -1.64
CA ILE A 60 6.27 -5.46 -1.95
C ILE A 60 5.57 -4.85 -0.73
N ASN A 61 4.77 -3.81 -0.98
CA ASN A 61 3.94 -3.18 0.03
C ASN A 61 2.50 -3.71 -0.07
N PRO A 62 2.01 -4.53 0.87
CA PRO A 62 0.64 -5.04 0.86
C PRO A 62 -0.37 -4.01 1.43
N MET A 63 -0.30 -2.77 0.93
CA MET A 63 -1.03 -1.63 1.48
C MET A 63 -2.55 -1.83 1.47
N GLU A 64 -3.10 -2.45 0.43
CA GLU A 64 -4.53 -2.70 0.31
C GLU A 64 -5.01 -3.76 1.31
N VAL A 65 -4.21 -4.79 1.53
CA VAL A 65 -4.52 -5.86 2.51
C VAL A 65 -4.57 -5.26 3.92
N PHE A 66 -3.66 -4.35 4.26
CA PHE A 66 -3.74 -3.63 5.53
C PHE A 66 -4.98 -2.75 5.65
N GLY A 67 -5.38 -2.10 4.55
CA GLY A 67 -6.63 -1.36 4.50
C GLY A 67 -7.84 -2.23 4.83
N ILE A 68 -7.93 -3.40 4.19
CA ILE A 68 -8.97 -4.40 4.47
C ILE A 68 -8.90 -4.89 5.92
N LEU A 69 -7.71 -5.18 6.46
CA LEU A 69 -7.57 -5.68 7.83
C LEU A 69 -8.05 -4.67 8.88
N VAL A 70 -7.71 -3.39 8.72
CA VAL A 70 -8.18 -2.35 9.65
C VAL A 70 -9.68 -2.14 9.50
N LEU A 71 -10.18 -2.11 8.26
CA LEU A 71 -11.61 -2.05 7.98
C LEU A 71 -12.39 -3.17 8.66
N LEU A 72 -11.97 -4.43 8.49
CA LEU A 72 -12.62 -5.58 9.11
C LEU A 72 -12.51 -5.55 10.63
N GLY A 73 -11.37 -5.08 11.16
CA GLY A 73 -11.18 -4.90 12.61
C GLY A 73 -12.16 -3.88 13.21
N ILE A 74 -12.38 -2.75 12.52
CA ILE A 74 -13.38 -1.75 12.94
C ILE A 74 -14.79 -2.30 12.76
N SER A 75 -15.07 -2.97 11.63
CA SER A 75 -16.38 -3.55 11.32
C SER A 75 -16.78 -4.71 12.25
N ALA A 76 -15.82 -5.30 12.97
CA ALA A 76 -16.10 -6.33 13.96
C ALA A 76 -16.70 -5.77 15.26
N VAL A 77 -16.48 -4.49 15.55
CA VAL A 77 -16.94 -3.81 16.77
C VAL A 77 -17.94 -2.67 16.49
N MET A 78 -17.99 -2.21 15.25
CA MET A 78 -18.83 -1.11 14.78
C MET A 78 -19.47 -1.47 13.43
N SER A 79 -20.48 -0.69 13.02
CA SER A 79 -21.15 -0.88 11.72
C SER A 79 -20.96 0.36 10.86
N PRO A 80 -19.74 0.58 10.30
CA PRO A 80 -19.48 1.74 9.45
C PRO A 80 -20.41 1.74 8.24
N SER A 81 -20.80 2.94 7.77
CA SER A 81 -21.48 3.06 6.48
C SER A 81 -20.57 2.56 5.35
N LEU A 82 -21.15 2.22 4.19
CA LEU A 82 -20.35 1.77 3.05
C LEU A 82 -19.30 2.83 2.64
N ALA A 83 -19.66 4.11 2.66
CA ALA A 83 -18.73 5.20 2.35
C ALA A 83 -17.63 5.35 3.41
N ALA A 84 -17.98 5.22 4.69
CA ALA A 84 -17.00 5.19 5.78
C ALA A 84 -16.05 3.99 5.66
N ALA A 85 -16.56 2.81 5.31
CA ALA A 85 -15.78 1.59 5.10
C ALA A 85 -14.72 1.76 3.99
N PHE A 86 -15.12 2.32 2.83
CA PHE A 86 -14.17 2.64 1.76
C PHE A 86 -13.16 3.70 2.18
N SER A 87 -13.59 4.72 2.93
CA SER A 87 -12.70 5.77 3.43
C SER A 87 -11.66 5.22 4.40
N ILE A 88 -12.05 4.32 5.31
CA ILE A 88 -11.17 3.62 6.25
C ILE A 88 -10.10 2.82 5.49
N ALA A 89 -10.54 1.96 4.55
CA ALA A 89 -9.61 1.15 3.78
C ALA A 89 -8.66 2.03 2.94
N GLY A 90 -9.17 3.09 2.32
CA GLY A 90 -8.39 4.03 1.52
C GLY A 90 -7.35 4.80 2.32
N VAL A 91 -7.72 5.35 3.48
CA VAL A 91 -6.79 6.10 4.35
C VAL A 91 -5.65 5.20 4.83
N VAL A 92 -5.97 3.98 5.25
CA VAL A 92 -4.97 3.01 5.70
C VAL A 92 -4.06 2.60 4.55
N ALA A 93 -4.63 2.31 3.37
CA ALA A 93 -3.87 1.95 2.19
C ALA A 93 -2.88 3.07 1.83
N VAL A 94 -3.34 4.32 1.70
CA VAL A 94 -2.47 5.47 1.39
C VAL A 94 -1.38 5.66 2.45
N ALA A 95 -1.73 5.58 3.74
CA ALA A 95 -0.75 5.70 4.83
C ALA A 95 0.31 4.58 4.78
N CYS A 96 -0.11 3.34 4.55
CA CYS A 96 0.80 2.20 4.42
C CYS A 96 1.66 2.29 3.16
N GLY A 97 1.07 2.69 2.03
CA GLY A 97 1.73 2.94 0.75
C GLY A 97 2.87 3.92 0.91
N LEU A 98 2.54 5.12 1.39
CA LEU A 98 3.49 6.21 1.60
C LEU A 98 4.56 5.84 2.64
N THR A 99 4.20 5.08 3.68
CA THR A 99 5.21 4.58 4.64
C THR A 99 6.23 3.66 3.98
N GLY A 100 5.79 2.71 3.15
CA GLY A 100 6.70 1.79 2.45
C GLY A 100 7.62 2.53 1.48
N ASP A 101 7.07 3.50 0.75
CA ASP A 101 7.81 4.35 -0.19
C ASP A 101 8.89 5.19 0.52
N VAL A 102 8.48 5.92 1.57
CA VAL A 102 9.40 6.69 2.42
C VAL A 102 10.51 5.81 3.01
N MET A 103 10.24 4.55 3.37
CA MET A 103 11.30 3.66 3.86
C MET A 103 12.34 3.32 2.78
N ASN A 104 11.90 3.12 1.53
CA ASN A 104 12.81 2.90 0.40
C ASN A 104 13.64 4.14 0.10
N ASP A 105 13.03 5.32 0.17
CA ASP A 105 13.73 6.58 -0.07
C ASP A 105 14.69 6.94 1.05
N LEU A 106 14.30 6.76 2.31
CA LEU A 106 15.20 6.93 3.44
C LEU A 106 16.41 6.00 3.34
N LYS A 107 16.21 4.77 2.84
CA LYS A 107 17.32 3.86 2.55
C LYS A 107 18.22 4.42 1.45
N SER A 108 17.67 4.78 0.29
CA SER A 108 18.41 5.35 -0.83
C SER A 108 19.16 6.63 -0.45
N GLY A 109 18.46 7.56 0.18
CA GLY A 109 18.98 8.80 0.71
C GLY A 109 20.09 8.59 1.74
N SER A 110 19.99 7.59 2.61
CA SER A 110 21.08 7.25 3.54
C SER A 110 22.35 6.78 2.83
N MET A 111 22.22 6.09 1.68
CA MET A 111 23.36 5.59 0.90
C MET A 111 24.11 6.71 0.17
N ILE A 112 23.40 7.77 -0.24
CA ILE A 112 23.98 8.93 -0.95
C ILE A 112 24.23 10.14 -0.03
N GLY A 113 23.95 10.04 1.27
CA GLY A 113 24.22 11.09 2.26
C GLY A 113 23.17 12.21 2.34
N THR A 114 21.96 11.99 1.84
CA THR A 114 20.85 12.96 1.90
C THR A 114 20.32 13.12 3.32
N ARG A 115 20.14 14.36 3.78
CA ARG A 115 19.57 14.63 5.11
C ARG A 115 18.07 14.24 5.15
N PRO A 116 17.61 13.43 6.13
CA PRO A 116 16.21 12.97 6.20
C PRO A 116 15.17 14.09 6.19
N ARG A 117 15.50 15.25 6.77
CA ARG A 117 14.61 16.42 6.79
C ARG A 117 14.17 16.89 5.40
N TYR A 118 15.06 16.81 4.40
CA TYR A 118 14.73 17.23 3.04
C TYR A 118 13.86 16.19 2.34
N GLN A 119 14.07 14.91 2.66
CA GLN A 119 13.25 13.81 2.15
C GLN A 119 11.82 13.94 2.67
N ILE A 120 11.62 14.13 3.98
CA ILE A 120 10.27 14.30 4.54
C ILE A 120 9.52 15.48 3.89
N ILE A 121 10.22 16.59 3.61
CA ILE A 121 9.59 17.75 2.93
C ILE A 121 9.27 17.40 1.47
N ALA A 122 10.19 16.76 0.75
CA ALA A 122 9.99 16.36 -0.64
C ALA A 122 8.83 15.36 -0.76
N GLU A 123 8.81 14.32 0.08
CA GLU A 123 7.75 13.31 0.14
C GLU A 123 6.41 13.92 0.55
N GLY A 124 6.39 14.86 1.49
CA GLY A 124 5.18 15.56 1.87
C GLY A 124 4.58 16.38 0.73
N ILE A 125 5.40 17.13 0.00
CA ILE A 125 4.96 17.93 -1.15
C ILE A 125 4.57 17.00 -2.32
N GLY A 126 5.41 16.03 -2.62
CA GLY A 126 5.21 15.04 -3.67
C GLY A 126 3.94 14.21 -3.47
N GLY A 127 3.69 13.77 -2.23
CA GLY A 127 2.47 13.05 -1.87
C GLY A 127 1.19 13.87 -2.07
N ILE A 128 1.21 15.16 -1.70
CA ILE A 128 0.04 16.05 -1.90
C ILE A 128 -0.21 16.29 -3.40
N ILE A 129 0.82 16.66 -4.16
CA ILE A 129 0.70 16.89 -5.60
C ILE A 129 0.30 15.59 -6.30
N GLY A 130 0.94 14.48 -5.95
CA GLY A 130 0.67 13.15 -6.48
C GLY A 130 -0.76 12.70 -6.22
N ALA A 131 -1.32 12.95 -5.04
CA ALA A 131 -2.72 12.63 -4.74
C ALA A 131 -3.70 13.38 -5.67
N VAL A 132 -3.45 14.66 -5.94
CA VAL A 132 -4.29 15.46 -6.86
C VAL A 132 -4.15 14.94 -8.30
N VAL A 133 -2.93 14.69 -8.76
CA VAL A 133 -2.67 14.17 -10.12
C VAL A 133 -3.27 12.77 -10.30
N ALA A 134 -3.12 11.89 -9.31
CA ALA A 134 -3.70 10.54 -9.35
C ALA A 134 -5.23 10.58 -9.38
N ALA A 135 -5.87 11.43 -8.56
CA ALA A 135 -7.32 11.60 -8.58
C ALA A 135 -7.81 12.10 -9.96
N PHE A 136 -7.11 13.08 -10.54
CA PHE A 136 -7.41 13.56 -11.88
C PHE A 136 -7.27 12.46 -12.94
N ALA A 137 -6.17 11.71 -12.92
CA ALA A 137 -5.93 10.61 -13.86
C ALA A 137 -7.02 9.52 -13.76
N LEU A 138 -7.44 9.17 -12.54
CA LEU A 138 -8.52 8.21 -12.32
C LEU A 138 -9.86 8.69 -12.87
N ILE A 139 -10.20 9.97 -12.72
CA ILE A 139 -11.43 10.55 -13.29
C ILE A 139 -11.40 10.48 -14.82
N VAL A 140 -10.27 10.82 -15.43
CA VAL A 140 -10.07 10.75 -16.89
C VAL A 140 -10.20 9.31 -17.40
N LEU A 141 -9.54 8.36 -16.75
CA LEU A 141 -9.62 6.93 -17.11
C LEU A 141 -11.05 6.40 -16.96
N HIS A 142 -11.73 6.75 -15.87
CA HIS A 142 -13.12 6.36 -15.66
C HIS A 142 -14.06 6.92 -16.73
N ALA A 143 -13.88 8.19 -17.12
CA ALA A 143 -14.73 8.84 -18.11
C ALA A 143 -14.51 8.32 -19.54
N SER A 144 -13.29 7.91 -19.88
CA SER A 144 -12.92 7.45 -21.23
C SER A 144 -13.11 5.95 -21.43
N MET A 145 -12.59 5.13 -20.52
CA MET A 145 -12.48 3.68 -20.69
C MET A 145 -13.33 2.89 -19.67
N GLY A 146 -13.64 3.50 -18.52
CA GLY A 146 -14.34 2.84 -17.41
C GLY A 146 -13.47 1.79 -16.69
N PHE A 147 -13.90 1.36 -15.51
CA PHE A 147 -13.21 0.32 -14.72
C PHE A 147 -14.01 -0.98 -14.68
N GLY A 148 -13.31 -2.12 -14.56
CA GLY A 148 -13.91 -3.44 -14.51
C GLY A 148 -14.26 -4.01 -15.89
N THR A 149 -13.77 -3.39 -16.97
CA THR A 149 -13.89 -3.89 -18.33
C THR A 149 -12.81 -4.95 -18.62
N ALA A 150 -12.89 -5.64 -19.76
CA ALA A 150 -11.83 -6.57 -20.17
C ALA A 150 -10.49 -5.85 -20.44
N GLU A 151 -10.54 -4.57 -20.81
CA GLU A 151 -9.37 -3.74 -21.11
C GLU A 151 -8.78 -3.11 -19.84
N LEU A 152 -9.63 -2.73 -18.87
CA LEU A 152 -9.22 -2.19 -17.58
C LEU A 152 -9.85 -3.01 -16.43
N PRO A 153 -9.38 -4.25 -16.21
CA PRO A 153 -9.82 -5.05 -15.08
C PRO A 153 -9.36 -4.38 -13.78
N ALA A 154 -10.26 -4.27 -12.80
CA ALA A 154 -9.98 -3.67 -11.49
C ALA A 154 -10.11 -4.68 -10.34
N PRO A 155 -9.33 -5.79 -10.33
CA PRO A 155 -9.50 -6.87 -9.37
C PRO A 155 -9.22 -6.43 -7.93
N GLN A 156 -8.29 -5.50 -7.72
CA GLN A 156 -7.99 -4.95 -6.39
C GLN A 156 -9.17 -4.15 -5.84
N ALA A 157 -9.81 -3.32 -6.69
CA ALA A 157 -11.00 -2.58 -6.29
C ALA A 157 -12.17 -3.52 -5.96
N ALA A 158 -12.34 -4.60 -6.73
CA ALA A 158 -13.33 -5.63 -6.46
C ALA A 158 -13.07 -6.35 -5.12
N ALA A 159 -11.82 -6.63 -4.78
CA ALA A 159 -11.45 -7.24 -3.50
C ALA A 159 -11.78 -6.33 -2.31
N VAL A 160 -11.45 -5.04 -2.39
CA VAL A 160 -11.80 -4.05 -1.35
C VAL A 160 -13.32 -3.90 -1.24
N ALA A 161 -14.04 -3.82 -2.36
CA ALA A 161 -15.49 -3.69 -2.37
C ALA A 161 -16.19 -4.91 -1.75
N ALA A 162 -15.71 -6.12 -2.03
CA ALA A 162 -16.22 -7.34 -1.42
C ALA A 162 -16.10 -7.34 0.10
N MET A 163 -15.00 -6.79 0.63
CA MET A 163 -14.76 -6.72 2.09
C MET A 163 -15.46 -5.53 2.75
N ALA A 164 -15.75 -4.46 2.01
CA ALA A 164 -16.52 -3.31 2.49
C ALA A 164 -17.98 -3.64 2.82
N GLY A 165 -18.54 -4.64 2.13
CA GLY A 165 -19.84 -5.23 2.49
C GLY A 165 -19.81 -6.16 3.71
N GLY A 166 -18.63 -6.41 4.29
CA GLY A 166 -18.41 -7.34 5.39
C GLY A 166 -17.80 -8.67 4.94
N LEU A 167 -17.51 -9.53 5.92
CA LEU A 167 -16.96 -10.87 5.68
C LEU A 167 -18.05 -11.82 5.18
N ASP A 168 -18.01 -12.15 3.89
CA ASP A 168 -18.95 -13.08 3.25
C ASP A 168 -18.89 -14.49 3.86
N ASN A 169 -17.68 -15.00 4.14
CA ASN A 169 -17.48 -16.30 4.78
C ASN A 169 -16.46 -16.21 5.94
N PRO A 170 -16.94 -16.01 7.18
CA PRO A 170 -16.09 -15.95 8.36
C PRO A 170 -15.30 -17.25 8.62
N ILE A 171 -15.84 -18.41 8.24
CA ILE A 171 -15.18 -19.71 8.42
C ILE A 171 -13.99 -19.82 7.46
N ALA A 172 -14.16 -19.44 6.19
CA ALA A 172 -13.07 -19.43 5.22
C ALA A 172 -11.96 -18.45 5.65
N PHE A 173 -12.33 -17.29 6.18
CA PHE A 173 -11.37 -16.35 6.77
C PHE A 173 -10.61 -16.96 7.94
N ALA A 174 -11.30 -17.61 8.89
CA ALA A 174 -10.67 -18.27 10.03
C ALA A 174 -9.73 -19.41 9.60
N ILE A 175 -10.11 -20.20 8.59
CA ILE A 175 -9.24 -21.22 7.98
C ILE A 175 -8.00 -20.56 7.37
N GLY A 176 -8.17 -19.44 6.66
CA GLY A 176 -7.05 -18.66 6.11
C GLY A 176 -6.08 -18.16 7.18
N VAL A 177 -6.60 -17.63 8.29
CA VAL A 177 -5.79 -17.22 9.45
C VAL A 177 -5.04 -18.40 10.06
N ALA A 178 -5.73 -19.53 10.27
CA ALA A 178 -5.11 -20.74 10.81
C ALA A 178 -4.01 -21.30 9.89
N ALA A 179 -4.26 -21.33 8.57
CA ALA A 179 -3.28 -21.75 7.57
C ALA A 179 -2.07 -20.79 7.53
N GLY A 180 -2.31 -19.47 7.56
CA GLY A 180 -1.24 -18.46 7.61
C GLY A 180 -0.38 -18.60 8.88
N LEU A 181 -1.00 -18.86 10.03
CA LEU A 181 -0.30 -19.12 11.27
C LEU A 181 0.53 -20.40 11.21
N LEU A 182 -0.02 -21.47 10.62
CA LEU A 182 0.72 -22.72 10.41
C LEU A 182 1.95 -22.49 9.52
N LEU A 183 1.80 -21.77 8.40
CA LEU A 183 2.91 -21.41 7.51
C LEU A 183 3.99 -20.60 8.25
N PHE A 184 3.57 -19.63 9.07
CA PHE A 184 4.48 -18.85 9.90
C PHE A 184 5.26 -19.73 10.90
N LEU A 185 4.58 -20.66 11.59
CA LEU A 185 5.23 -21.60 12.51
C LEU A 185 6.21 -22.55 11.80
N LEU A 186 5.91 -22.93 10.57
CA LEU A 186 6.79 -23.71 9.70
C LEU A 186 7.94 -22.90 9.10
N ARG A 187 8.07 -21.60 9.43
CA ARG A 187 9.05 -20.66 8.86
C ARG A 187 8.96 -20.53 7.35
N VAL A 188 7.80 -20.81 6.78
CA VAL A 188 7.48 -20.47 5.40
C VAL A 188 7.14 -18.99 5.37
N PRO A 189 7.61 -18.20 4.39
CA PRO A 189 7.27 -16.78 4.26
C PRO A 189 5.78 -16.60 3.93
N SER A 190 4.95 -16.66 4.97
CA SER A 190 3.48 -16.67 4.89
C SER A 190 2.94 -15.39 4.24
N ALA A 191 3.57 -14.24 4.47
CA ALA A 191 3.22 -12.97 3.83
C ALA A 191 3.40 -13.02 2.31
N THR A 192 4.56 -13.50 1.83
CA THR A 192 4.83 -13.65 0.39
C THR A 192 3.89 -14.68 -0.25
N PHE A 193 3.60 -15.77 0.47
CA PHE A 193 2.65 -16.78 0.01
C PHE A 193 1.23 -16.21 -0.12
N GLY A 194 0.75 -15.49 0.91
CA GLY A 194 -0.56 -14.85 0.91
C GLY A 194 -0.71 -13.82 -0.20
N LEU A 195 0.33 -13.01 -0.44
CA LEU A 195 0.39 -12.08 -1.57
C LEU A 195 0.21 -12.78 -2.92
N GLY A 196 0.84 -13.94 -3.11
CA GLY A 196 0.71 -14.72 -4.35
C GLY A 196 -0.70 -15.30 -4.58
N VAL A 197 -1.41 -15.67 -3.50
CA VAL A 197 -2.79 -16.15 -3.55
C VAL A 197 -3.79 -15.00 -3.76
N TYR A 198 -3.49 -13.82 -3.22
CA TYR A 198 -4.32 -12.62 -3.35
C TYR A 198 -4.34 -12.09 -4.78
N LEU A 199 -3.19 -12.11 -5.46
CA LEU A 199 -3.07 -11.56 -6.81
C LEU A 199 -3.74 -12.49 -7.85
N PRO A 200 -4.41 -11.92 -8.87
CA PRO A 200 -4.93 -12.68 -10.00
C PRO A 200 -3.87 -13.59 -10.62
N THR A 201 -4.28 -14.78 -11.06
CA THR A 201 -3.36 -15.82 -11.54
C THR A 201 -2.49 -15.35 -12.69
N TYR A 202 -3.00 -14.46 -13.55
CA TYR A 202 -2.22 -13.89 -14.65
C TYR A 202 -1.11 -12.95 -14.16
N ILE A 203 -1.36 -12.15 -13.12
CA ILE A 203 -0.34 -11.29 -12.48
C ILE A 203 0.70 -12.18 -11.80
N SER A 204 0.27 -13.14 -10.98
CA SER A 204 1.17 -14.06 -10.27
C SER A 204 2.02 -14.89 -11.25
N SER A 205 1.46 -15.32 -12.37
CA SER A 205 2.19 -16.06 -13.42
C SER A 205 3.19 -15.18 -14.16
N ALA A 206 2.83 -13.93 -14.49
CA ALA A 206 3.75 -12.98 -15.10
C ALA A 206 4.94 -12.65 -14.18
N MET A 207 4.68 -12.48 -12.88
CA MET A 207 5.73 -12.31 -11.87
C MET A 207 6.64 -13.53 -11.77
N ALA A 208 6.06 -14.74 -11.75
CA ALA A 208 6.83 -15.99 -11.73
C ALA A 208 7.73 -16.12 -12.97
N PHE A 209 7.21 -15.77 -14.15
CA PHE A 209 7.98 -15.77 -15.39
C PHE A 209 9.14 -14.75 -15.34
N GLY A 210 8.87 -13.53 -14.87
CA GLY A 210 9.91 -12.52 -14.63
C GLY A 210 11.00 -13.00 -13.67
N ALA A 211 10.63 -13.69 -12.59
CA ALA A 211 11.58 -14.27 -11.64
C ALA A 211 12.44 -15.37 -12.28
N VAL A 212 11.87 -16.21 -13.14
CA VAL A 212 12.62 -17.23 -13.90
C VAL A 212 13.62 -16.58 -14.86
N ILE A 213 13.20 -15.55 -15.62
CA ILE A 213 14.11 -14.78 -16.48
C ILE A 213 15.24 -14.21 -15.64
N MET A 214 14.93 -13.61 -14.49
CA MET A 214 15.94 -13.01 -13.62
C MET A 214 16.94 -14.05 -13.10
N ALA A 215 16.48 -15.26 -12.76
CA ALA A 215 17.36 -16.35 -12.35
C ALA A 215 18.32 -16.77 -13.47
N ILE A 216 17.84 -16.80 -14.73
CA ILE A 216 18.67 -17.11 -15.90
C ILE A 216 19.69 -15.99 -16.14
N VAL A 217 19.27 -14.71 -16.11
CA VAL A 217 20.16 -13.56 -16.29
C VAL A 217 21.25 -13.53 -15.22
N LYS A 218 20.91 -13.77 -13.95
CA LYS A 218 21.87 -13.86 -12.84
C LYS A 218 22.88 -15.00 -13.01
N LYS A 219 22.50 -16.08 -13.69
CA LYS A 219 23.40 -17.20 -13.99
C LYS A 219 24.32 -16.90 -15.17
N ALA A 220 23.84 -16.14 -16.15
CA ALA A 220 24.59 -15.75 -17.34
C ALA A 220 25.57 -14.58 -17.09
N MET A 221 25.23 -13.66 -16.18
CA MET A 221 26.05 -12.49 -15.88
C MET A 221 27.04 -12.73 -14.74
N LYS A 222 28.31 -12.33 -14.94
CA LYS A 222 29.34 -12.35 -13.89
C LYS A 222 29.07 -11.33 -12.78
N ASN A 223 28.55 -10.15 -13.13
CA ASN A 223 28.23 -9.10 -12.18
C ASN A 223 26.72 -9.12 -11.86
N LYS A 224 26.37 -9.73 -10.73
CA LYS A 224 24.97 -9.89 -10.29
C LYS A 224 24.32 -8.56 -9.91
N GLU A 225 25.07 -7.64 -9.31
CA GLU A 225 24.57 -6.31 -8.92
C GLU A 225 24.18 -5.48 -10.15
N LYS A 226 24.98 -5.56 -11.22
CA LYS A 226 24.63 -4.93 -12.50
C LYS A 226 23.38 -5.54 -13.13
N ALA A 227 23.18 -6.86 -12.98
CA ALA A 227 21.95 -7.52 -13.42
C ALA A 227 20.74 -7.02 -12.63
N ASP A 228 20.84 -6.94 -11.30
CA ASP A 228 19.79 -6.45 -10.40
C ASP A 228 19.39 -5.00 -10.73
N ASN A 229 20.36 -4.09 -10.81
CA ASN A 229 20.10 -2.69 -11.11
C ASN A 229 19.55 -2.48 -12.52
N GLY A 230 20.05 -3.23 -13.51
CA GLY A 230 19.58 -3.16 -14.89
C GLY A 230 18.14 -3.67 -15.03
N ALA A 231 17.81 -4.80 -14.40
CA ALA A 231 16.47 -5.34 -14.41
C ALA A 231 15.48 -4.37 -13.72
N ALA A 232 15.84 -3.85 -12.55
CA ALA A 232 15.03 -2.87 -11.82
C ALA A 232 14.74 -1.63 -12.67
N LEU A 233 15.74 -1.09 -13.36
CA LEU A 233 15.60 0.08 -14.24
C LEU A 233 14.68 -0.20 -15.44
N ILE A 234 14.81 -1.37 -16.08
CA ILE A 234 13.94 -1.74 -17.21
C ILE A 234 12.50 -1.93 -16.72
N SER A 235 12.31 -2.66 -15.62
CA SER A 235 10.97 -2.90 -15.07
C SER A 235 10.29 -1.61 -14.63
N SER A 236 10.98 -0.70 -13.95
CA SER A 236 10.40 0.57 -13.51
C SER A 236 10.10 1.47 -14.70
N GLY A 237 10.97 1.49 -15.73
CA GLY A 237 10.74 2.22 -16.96
C GLY A 237 9.53 1.71 -17.75
N LEU A 238 9.34 0.38 -17.83
CA LEU A 238 8.18 -0.21 -18.50
C LEU A 238 6.88 0.04 -17.73
N LEU A 239 6.87 -0.15 -16.41
CA LEU A 239 5.69 0.09 -15.57
C LEU A 239 5.29 1.57 -15.57
N GLY A 240 6.25 2.48 -15.38
CA GLY A 240 5.99 3.92 -15.41
C GLY A 240 5.58 4.39 -16.81
N GLY A 241 6.23 3.85 -17.85
CA GLY A 241 5.92 4.19 -19.24
C GLY A 241 4.52 3.76 -19.66
N GLU A 242 4.10 2.55 -19.31
CA GLU A 242 2.75 2.03 -19.57
C GLU A 242 1.69 2.91 -18.88
N GLY A 243 1.86 3.22 -17.59
CA GLY A 243 0.93 4.08 -16.86
C GLY A 243 0.79 5.49 -17.46
N ILE A 244 1.92 6.15 -17.77
CA ILE A 244 1.92 7.49 -18.39
C ILE A 244 1.26 7.44 -19.78
N THR A 245 1.62 6.45 -20.60
CA THR A 245 1.06 6.29 -21.95
C THR A 245 -0.45 6.04 -21.88
N GLY A 246 -0.91 5.22 -20.93
CA GLY A 246 -2.32 4.94 -20.71
C GLY A 246 -3.12 6.19 -20.38
N VAL A 247 -2.62 7.04 -19.47
CA VAL A 247 -3.27 8.33 -19.15
C VAL A 247 -3.32 9.26 -20.37
N ILE A 248 -2.24 9.33 -21.16
CA ILE A 248 -2.21 10.16 -22.38
C ILE A 248 -3.24 9.67 -23.39
N ILE A 249 -3.32 8.36 -23.63
CA ILE A 249 -4.31 7.76 -24.54
C ILE A 249 -5.73 8.05 -24.05
N ALA A 250 -5.98 7.93 -22.74
CA ALA A 250 -7.26 8.22 -22.13
C ALA A 250 -7.68 9.69 -22.34
N ILE A 251 -6.75 10.64 -22.17
CA ILE A 251 -7.00 12.07 -22.45
C ILE A 251 -7.37 12.28 -23.92
N PHE A 252 -6.60 11.70 -24.85
CA PHE A 252 -6.89 11.84 -26.28
C PHE A 252 -8.20 11.20 -26.69
N SER A 253 -8.61 10.11 -26.03
CA SER A 253 -9.87 9.41 -26.31
C SER A 253 -11.11 10.17 -25.82
N MET A 254 -10.94 11.22 -25.01
CA MET A 254 -12.05 12.09 -24.57
C MET A 254 -12.44 13.16 -25.61
N PHE A 255 -11.60 13.40 -26.62
CA PHE A 255 -11.83 14.40 -27.68
C PHE A 255 -12.18 13.73 -29.00
#